data_AF-A0A2S1FHM4-F1
#
_entry.id   AF-A0A2S1FHM4-F1
#
_cell.length_a   1.000
_cell.length_b   1.000
_cell.length_c   1.000
_cell.angle_alpha   90.00
_cell.angle_beta   90.00
_cell.angle_gamma   90.00
#
_symmetry.space_group_name_H-M   'P 1'
#
loop_
_entity.id
_entity.type
_entity.pdbx_description
1 polymer ?
#
loop_
_entity_poly.entity_id
_entity_poly.type
_entity_poly.pdbx_seq_one_letter_code
_entity_poly.pdbx_strand_id
1 'polypeptide(L)'
;MTISVMLDSNAWNFLFDRAIDINHELPPEEFAIFITREVEIEICAISNDGKDGCDKRLLKQYIQDSVALNRVRTSATFGFAEANPAEGPAAYGGFGQATLQSDQDRDWYKREKTQASILGKPKKGSGLSGNQADAAVAASSFHCIVLTCDKKRGLISEAAELGGKVLFLSDDHLASQSLKQILFSMGSSQETEFKAR
;
A
#
# COMPACT_ATOMS: atom_id res chain seq x y z
N MET A 1 15.33 -5.66 14.50
CA MET A 1 14.42 -4.59 14.10
C MET A 1 13.77 -5.05 12.81
N THR A 2 12.44 -4.95 12.67
CA THR A 2 11.74 -5.35 11.45
C THR A 2 11.63 -4.18 10.46
N ILE A 3 11.71 -4.47 9.17
CA ILE A 3 11.49 -3.48 8.11
C ILE A 3 9.98 -3.38 7.84
N SER A 4 9.43 -2.17 7.95
CA SER A 4 8.01 -1.94 7.65
C SER A 4 7.79 -1.82 6.14
N VAL A 5 6.87 -2.61 5.60
CA VAL A 5 6.56 -2.68 4.17
C VAL A 5 5.05 -2.53 3.97
N MET A 6 4.65 -1.64 3.06
CA MET A 6 3.26 -1.41 2.67
C MET A 6 3.02 -1.97 1.27
N LEU A 7 2.01 -2.82 1.10
CA LEU A 7 1.65 -3.39 -0.20
C LEU A 7 0.50 -2.60 -0.82
N ASP A 8 0.71 -2.09 -2.03
CA ASP A 8 -0.34 -1.55 -2.88
C ASP A 8 -1.19 -2.69 -3.50
N SER A 9 -2.42 -2.40 -3.94
CA SER A 9 -3.32 -3.39 -4.53
C SER A 9 -2.74 -4.01 -5.81
N ASN A 10 -2.04 -3.21 -6.63
CA ASN A 10 -1.38 -3.70 -7.85
C ASN A 10 -0.16 -4.60 -7.56
N ALA A 11 0.52 -4.43 -6.43
CA ALA A 11 1.71 -5.20 -6.08
C ALA A 11 1.39 -6.68 -5.90
N TRP A 12 0.22 -7.00 -5.35
CA TRP A 12 -0.25 -8.38 -5.21
C TRP A 12 -0.32 -9.13 -6.55
N ASN A 13 -0.79 -8.47 -7.61
CA ASN A 13 -0.85 -9.07 -8.93
C ASN A 13 0.56 -9.39 -9.44
N PHE A 14 1.50 -8.45 -9.29
CA PHE A 14 2.88 -8.66 -9.71
C PHE A 14 3.54 -9.82 -8.96
N LEU A 15 3.39 -9.87 -7.64
CA LEU A 15 3.96 -10.94 -6.82
C LEU A 15 3.37 -12.30 -7.19
N PHE A 16 2.05 -12.36 -7.43
CA PHE A 16 1.37 -13.55 -7.90
C PHE A 16 1.84 -13.99 -9.31
N ASP A 17 1.88 -13.06 -10.27
CA ASP A 17 2.25 -13.34 -11.66
C ASP A 17 3.70 -13.85 -11.81
N ARG A 18 4.59 -13.43 -10.89
CA ARG A 18 5.98 -13.92 -10.82
C ARG A 18 6.16 -15.14 -9.92
N ALA A 19 5.08 -15.68 -9.34
CA ALA A 19 5.11 -16.77 -8.38
C ALA A 19 6.06 -16.51 -7.19
N ILE A 20 6.10 -15.26 -6.72
CA ILE A 20 6.93 -14.87 -5.57
C ILE A 20 6.25 -15.33 -4.29
N ASP A 21 6.92 -16.17 -3.51
CA ASP A 21 6.44 -16.57 -2.19
C ASP A 21 6.77 -15.48 -1.16
N ILE A 22 5.76 -14.68 -0.81
CA ILE A 22 5.89 -13.60 0.18
C ILE A 22 6.33 -14.14 1.54
N ASN A 23 5.94 -15.36 1.92
CA ASN A 23 6.32 -15.94 3.21
C ASN A 23 7.83 -16.21 3.29
N HIS A 24 8.43 -16.55 2.16
CA HIS A 24 9.86 -16.78 2.05
C HIS A 24 10.64 -15.47 1.91
N GLU A 25 10.15 -14.57 1.05
CA GLU A 25 10.83 -13.31 0.75
C GLU A 25 10.70 -12.29 1.89
N LEU A 26 9.52 -12.21 2.51
CA LEU A 26 9.17 -11.23 3.53
C LEU A 26 8.75 -11.89 4.85
N PRO A 27 9.61 -12.72 5.49
CA PRO A 27 9.22 -13.45 6.68
C PRO A 27 8.89 -12.49 7.84
N PRO A 28 7.91 -12.81 8.70
CA PRO A 28 7.40 -11.92 9.75
C PRO A 28 8.44 -11.56 10.83
N GLU A 29 9.51 -12.35 10.93
CA GLU A 29 10.63 -12.11 11.85
C GLU A 29 11.50 -10.92 11.43
N GLU A 30 11.46 -10.59 10.13
CA GLU A 30 12.30 -9.58 9.50
C GLU A 30 11.48 -8.42 8.94
N PHE A 31 10.21 -8.67 8.57
CA PHE A 31 9.33 -7.69 7.94
C PHE A 31 8.01 -7.56 8.68
N ALA A 32 7.54 -6.31 8.80
CA ALA A 32 6.17 -6.02 9.22
C ALA A 32 5.40 -5.54 7.99
N ILE A 33 4.44 -6.34 7.52
CA ILE A 33 3.69 -6.07 6.29
C ILE A 33 2.36 -5.40 6.62
N PHE A 34 2.06 -4.34 5.89
CA PHE A 34 0.85 -3.54 6.02
C PHE A 34 0.13 -3.38 4.69
N ILE A 35 -1.17 -3.14 4.76
CA ILE A 35 -1.99 -2.58 3.68
C ILE A 35 -2.77 -1.38 4.25
N THR A 36 -3.14 -0.41 3.42
CA THR A 36 -4.08 0.63 3.85
C THR A 36 -5.50 0.06 3.88
N ARG A 37 -6.40 0.71 4.63
CA ARG A 37 -7.83 0.38 4.61
C ARG A 37 -8.41 0.49 3.19
N GLU A 38 -7.95 1.45 2.41
CA GLU A 38 -8.31 1.59 1.00
C GLU A 38 -7.86 0.39 0.16
N VAL A 39 -6.62 -0.09 0.33
CA VAL A 39 -6.13 -1.28 -0.38
C VAL A 39 -6.91 -2.53 0.04
N GLU A 40 -7.22 -2.68 1.33
CA GLU A 40 -8.06 -3.77 1.82
C GLU A 40 -9.44 -3.76 1.15
N ILE A 41 -10.06 -2.58 1.03
CA ILE A 41 -11.33 -2.39 0.32
C ILE A 41 -11.21 -2.80 -1.15
N GLU A 42 -10.13 -2.42 -1.84
CA GLU A 42 -9.88 -2.82 -3.23
C GLU A 42 -9.70 -4.33 -3.37
N ILE A 43 -8.98 -4.98 -2.45
CA ILE A 43 -8.80 -6.43 -2.41
C ILE A 43 -10.14 -7.14 -2.19
N CYS A 44 -10.96 -6.67 -1.25
CA CYS A 44 -12.29 -7.22 -1.00
C CYS A 44 -13.23 -7.08 -2.21
N ALA A 45 -13.03 -6.05 -3.04
CA ALA A 45 -13.82 -5.81 -4.26
C ALA A 45 -13.37 -6.68 -5.46
N ILE A 46 -12.32 -7.50 -5.35
CA ILE A 46 -11.89 -8.40 -6.42
C ILE A 46 -12.95 -9.48 -6.66
N SER A 47 -13.61 -9.42 -7.83
CA SER A 47 -14.52 -10.46 -8.32
C SER A 47 -13.77 -11.75 -8.67
N ASN A 48 -14.46 -12.89 -8.63
CA ASN A 48 -13.88 -14.17 -9.06
C ASN A 48 -13.58 -14.17 -10.56
N ASP A 49 -14.44 -13.53 -11.34
CA ASP A 49 -14.24 -13.35 -12.78
C ASP A 49 -13.76 -11.93 -13.05
N GLY A 50 -12.58 -11.80 -13.65
CA GLY A 50 -12.05 -10.52 -14.13
C GLY A 50 -12.94 -9.93 -15.23
N LYS A 51 -12.83 -8.61 -15.44
CA LYS A 51 -13.55 -7.93 -16.54
C LYS A 51 -13.12 -8.40 -17.93
N ASP A 52 -11.94 -9.02 -18.00
CA ASP A 52 -11.30 -9.67 -19.13
C ASP A 52 -11.66 -11.17 -19.24
N GLY A 53 -12.47 -11.70 -18.32
CA GLY A 53 -12.83 -13.12 -18.26
C GLY A 53 -11.77 -14.00 -17.60
N CYS A 54 -10.70 -13.43 -17.05
CA CYS A 54 -9.68 -14.20 -16.33
C CYS A 54 -10.19 -14.65 -14.95
N ASP A 55 -9.94 -15.91 -14.59
CA ASP A 55 -10.25 -16.45 -13.27
C ASP A 55 -9.28 -15.90 -12.21
N LYS A 56 -9.80 -15.12 -11.27
CA LYS A 56 -9.03 -14.50 -10.18
C LYS A 56 -9.05 -15.29 -8.88
N ARG A 57 -9.66 -16.48 -8.84
CA ARG A 57 -9.74 -17.29 -7.60
C ARG A 57 -8.37 -17.63 -7.06
N LEU A 58 -7.40 -17.96 -7.91
CA LEU A 58 -6.03 -18.26 -7.50
C LEU A 58 -5.31 -17.05 -6.91
N LEU A 59 -5.45 -15.87 -7.52
CA LEU A 59 -4.92 -14.62 -6.98
C LEU A 59 -5.53 -14.30 -5.60
N LYS A 60 -6.86 -14.46 -5.46
CA LYS A 60 -7.54 -14.22 -4.19
C LYS A 60 -7.06 -15.18 -3.10
N GLN A 61 -6.90 -16.46 -3.44
CA GLN A 61 -6.36 -17.46 -2.51
C GLN A 61 -4.93 -17.09 -2.11
N TYR A 62 -4.08 -16.72 -3.06
CA TYR A 62 -2.71 -16.27 -2.80
C TYR A 62 -2.67 -15.08 -1.84
N ILE A 63 -3.52 -14.06 -2.04
CA ILE A 63 -3.60 -12.90 -1.14
C ILE A 63 -4.06 -13.33 0.25
N GLN A 64 -5.10 -14.17 0.34
CA GLN A 64 -5.64 -14.65 1.63
C GLN A 64 -4.60 -15.44 2.43
N ASP A 65 -3.90 -16.37 1.78
CA ASP A 65 -2.85 -17.17 2.40
C ASP A 65 -1.69 -16.28 2.85
N SER A 66 -1.27 -15.34 2.00
CA SER A 66 -0.21 -14.38 2.32
C SER A 66 -0.57 -13.48 3.50
N VAL A 67 -1.82 -12.99 3.56
CA VAL A 67 -2.33 -12.17 4.66
C VAL A 67 -2.33 -12.95 5.98
N ALA A 68 -2.82 -14.20 5.94
CA ALA A 68 -2.91 -15.06 7.12
C ALA A 68 -1.53 -15.45 7.66
N LEU A 69 -0.64 -15.93 6.79
CA LEU A 69 0.67 -16.46 7.18
C LEU A 69 1.66 -15.37 7.58
N ASN A 70 1.69 -14.23 6.88
CA ASN A 70 2.59 -13.11 7.22
C ASN A 70 2.01 -12.13 8.24
N ARG A 71 0.79 -12.38 8.72
CA ARG A 71 0.09 -11.51 9.69
C ARG A 71 0.00 -10.06 9.18
N VAL A 72 -0.35 -9.91 7.89
CA VAL A 72 -0.48 -8.60 7.24
C VAL A 72 -1.52 -7.78 8.00
N ARG A 73 -1.18 -6.54 8.36
CA ARG A 73 -2.05 -5.66 9.14
C ARG A 73 -2.64 -4.57 8.27
N THR A 74 -3.92 -4.29 8.48
CA THR A 74 -4.56 -3.11 7.88
C THR A 74 -4.27 -1.88 8.74
N SER A 75 -3.73 -0.83 8.12
CA SER A 75 -3.59 0.50 8.70
C SER A 75 -4.75 1.38 8.28
N ALA A 76 -5.38 2.06 9.24
CA ALA A 76 -6.49 2.97 9.01
C ALA A 76 -6.30 4.27 9.80
N THR A 77 -6.77 5.37 9.23
CA THR A 77 -6.84 6.66 9.93
C THR A 77 -8.14 6.72 10.73
N PHE A 78 -8.06 7.26 11.94
CA PHE A 78 -9.22 7.47 12.79
C PHE A 78 -10.17 8.46 12.15
N GLY A 79 -11.45 8.14 12.13
CA GLY A 79 -12.49 9.03 11.66
C GLY A 79 -13.85 8.66 12.21
N PHE A 80 -14.76 9.63 12.18
CA PHE A 80 -16.14 9.43 12.60
C PHE A 80 -16.95 8.76 11.48
N ALA A 81 -18.00 8.05 11.85
CA ALA A 81 -18.84 7.31 10.90
C ALA A 81 -19.39 8.22 9.79
N GLU A 82 -19.76 9.45 10.15
CA GLU A 82 -20.29 10.50 9.30
C GLU A 82 -19.29 11.02 8.26
N ALA A 83 -18.00 10.81 8.47
CA ALA A 83 -16.96 11.15 7.50
C ALA A 83 -16.80 10.08 6.41
N ASN A 84 -17.41 8.90 6.57
CA ASN A 84 -17.40 7.87 5.54
C ASN A 84 -18.35 8.23 4.38
N PRO A 85 -18.08 7.75 3.15
CA PRO A 85 -19.01 7.93 2.05
C PRO A 85 -20.38 7.31 2.37
N ALA A 86 -21.46 8.08 2.17
CA ALA A 86 -22.83 7.62 2.45
C ALA A 86 -23.22 6.31 1.74
N GLU A 87 -22.60 6.03 0.59
CA GLU A 87 -22.82 4.83 -0.22
C GLU A 87 -21.48 4.19 -0.60
N GLY A 88 -20.72 3.75 0.37
CA GLY A 88 -19.42 3.14 0.14
C GLY A 88 -18.88 2.43 1.37
N PRO A 89 -17.77 1.69 1.21
CA PRO A 89 -17.12 1.07 2.34
C PRO A 89 -16.55 2.13 3.30
N ALA A 90 -16.53 1.81 4.59
CA ALA A 90 -15.91 2.67 5.58
C ALA A 90 -14.39 2.65 5.41
N ALA A 91 -13.82 3.80 5.02
CA ALA A 91 -12.40 4.02 4.82
C ALA A 91 -11.69 4.45 6.11
N TYR A 92 -12.43 4.97 7.09
CA TYR A 92 -11.90 5.35 8.39
C TYR A 92 -12.22 4.29 9.45
N GLY A 93 -11.30 4.10 10.39
CA GLY A 93 -11.52 3.23 11.55
C GLY A 93 -11.96 4.01 12.79
N GLY A 94 -12.69 3.33 13.68
CA GLY A 94 -13.13 3.88 14.96
C GLY A 94 -12.12 3.68 16.10
N PHE A 95 -12.58 3.86 17.34
CA PHE A 95 -11.78 3.66 18.54
C PHE A 95 -11.20 2.23 18.60
N GLY A 96 -9.90 2.14 18.88
CA GLY A 96 -9.18 0.86 18.97
C GLY A 96 -8.94 0.15 17.63
N GLN A 97 -9.36 0.75 16.51
CA GLN A 97 -9.23 0.16 15.17
C GLN A 97 -8.38 1.01 14.21
N ALA A 98 -8.00 2.22 14.63
CA ALA A 98 -7.26 3.17 13.82
C ALA A 98 -6.39 4.10 14.67
N THR A 99 -5.45 4.77 14.01
CA THR A 99 -4.57 5.77 14.63
C THR A 99 -4.95 7.19 14.20
N LEU A 100 -4.58 8.18 15.02
CA LEU A 100 -4.66 9.57 14.59
C LEU A 100 -3.66 9.82 13.45
N GLN A 101 -4.08 10.67 12.51
CA GLN A 101 -3.24 11.05 11.38
C GLN A 101 -2.00 11.82 11.85
N SER A 102 -0.82 11.42 11.37
CA SER A 102 0.44 12.11 11.70
C SER A 102 0.49 13.51 11.09
N ASP A 103 1.37 14.37 11.60
CA ASP A 103 1.58 15.72 11.07
C ASP A 103 2.00 15.69 9.59
N GLN A 104 2.89 14.76 9.26
CA GLN A 104 3.36 14.55 7.89
C GLN A 104 2.26 14.10 6.95
N ASP A 105 1.38 13.20 7.40
CA ASP A 105 0.22 12.78 6.60
C ASP A 105 -0.74 13.96 6.43
N ARG A 106 -1.02 14.72 7.49
CA ARG A 106 -1.88 15.91 7.39
C ARG A 106 -1.33 16.91 6.37
N ASP A 107 -0.02 17.14 6.37
CA ASP A 107 0.62 18.04 5.40
C ASP A 107 0.56 17.48 3.98
N TRP A 108 0.75 16.16 3.79
CA TRP A 108 0.54 15.49 2.51
C TRP A 108 -0.87 15.68 1.95
N TYR A 109 -1.89 15.45 2.80
CA TYR A 109 -3.28 15.61 2.39
C TYR A 109 -3.68 17.07 2.18
N LYS A 110 -3.07 18.05 2.86
CA LYS A 110 -3.35 19.48 2.63
C LYS A 110 -2.87 20.02 1.28
N ARG A 111 -1.97 19.31 0.59
CA ARG A 111 -1.44 19.76 -0.71
C ARG A 111 -2.57 19.89 -1.73
N GLU A 112 -2.56 20.98 -2.49
CA GLU A 112 -3.55 21.26 -3.53
C GLU A 112 -3.67 20.10 -4.53
N LYS A 113 -2.54 19.56 -4.98
CA LYS A 113 -2.50 18.44 -5.93
C LYS A 113 -3.11 17.15 -5.36
N THR A 114 -2.88 16.86 -4.08
CA THR A 114 -3.50 15.72 -3.39
C THR A 114 -5.01 15.93 -3.30
N GLN A 115 -5.45 17.10 -2.82
CA GLN A 115 -6.88 17.46 -2.72
C GLN A 115 -7.58 17.40 -4.08
N ALA A 116 -7.00 17.98 -5.12
CA ALA A 116 -7.56 17.97 -6.48
C ALA A 116 -7.61 16.56 -7.10
N SER A 117 -6.82 15.62 -6.58
CA SER A 117 -6.79 14.22 -7.03
C SER A 117 -7.85 13.35 -6.34
N ILE A 118 -8.33 13.73 -5.16
CA ILE A 118 -9.27 12.93 -4.36
C ILE A 118 -10.68 13.55 -4.29
N LEU A 119 -10.78 14.87 -4.16
CA LEU A 119 -12.06 15.56 -3.96
C LEU A 119 -12.87 15.63 -5.25
N GLY A 120 -14.18 15.40 -5.13
CA GLY A 120 -15.13 15.48 -6.24
C GLY A 120 -14.92 14.42 -7.33
N LYS A 121 -14.06 13.42 -7.10
CA LYS A 121 -13.83 12.34 -8.06
C LYS A 121 -14.96 11.31 -8.01
N PRO A 122 -15.35 10.75 -9.17
CA PRO A 122 -16.34 9.68 -9.20
C PRO A 122 -15.83 8.46 -8.43
N LYS A 123 -16.77 7.72 -7.85
CA LYS A 123 -16.48 6.43 -7.21
C LYS A 123 -16.08 5.40 -8.25
N LYS A 124 -15.14 4.52 -7.90
CA LYS A 124 -14.76 3.35 -8.70
C LYS A 124 -15.58 2.12 -8.29
N GLY A 125 -15.35 0.99 -8.96
CA GLY A 125 -16.03 -0.28 -8.65
C GLY A 125 -15.84 -0.79 -7.22
N SER A 126 -14.80 -0.34 -6.52
CA SER A 126 -14.56 -0.61 -5.09
C SER A 126 -15.39 0.27 -4.15
N GLY A 127 -16.08 1.30 -4.65
CA GLY A 127 -16.80 2.29 -3.85
C GLY A 127 -15.94 3.44 -3.32
N LEU A 128 -14.61 3.36 -3.45
CA LEU A 128 -13.69 4.46 -3.14
C LEU A 128 -13.74 5.57 -4.20
N SER A 129 -13.46 6.81 -3.81
CA SER A 129 -13.28 7.90 -4.78
C SER A 129 -12.01 7.70 -5.60
N GLY A 130 -11.95 8.34 -6.77
CA GLY A 130 -10.75 8.33 -7.60
C GLY A 130 -9.49 8.71 -6.79
N ASN A 131 -8.48 7.86 -6.86
CA ASN A 131 -7.14 8.02 -6.27
C ASN A 131 -7.09 8.07 -4.74
N GLN A 132 -8.15 7.65 -4.05
CA GLN A 132 -8.14 7.58 -2.58
C GLN A 132 -7.11 6.56 -2.07
N ALA A 133 -7.07 5.37 -2.70
CA ALA A 133 -6.06 4.35 -2.40
C ALA A 133 -4.64 4.87 -2.66
N ASP A 134 -4.38 5.42 -3.86
CA ASP A 134 -3.09 6.01 -4.22
C ASP A 134 -2.65 7.09 -3.22
N ALA A 135 -3.57 7.94 -2.74
CA ALA A 135 -3.27 8.97 -1.75
C ALA A 135 -2.84 8.38 -0.39
N ALA A 136 -3.52 7.32 0.06
CA ALA A 136 -3.20 6.63 1.31
C ALA A 136 -1.89 5.83 1.22
N VAL A 137 -1.66 5.15 0.10
CA VAL A 137 -0.40 4.44 -0.20
C VAL A 137 0.75 5.43 -0.27
N ALA A 138 0.57 6.57 -0.97
CA ALA A 138 1.57 7.63 -1.06
C ALA A 138 1.93 8.20 0.32
N ALA A 139 0.94 8.48 1.18
CA ALA A 139 1.18 8.93 2.55
C ALA A 139 2.00 7.89 3.36
N SER A 140 1.68 6.61 3.20
CA SER A 140 2.37 5.53 3.90
C SER A 140 3.86 5.43 3.55
N SER A 141 4.25 5.85 2.34
CA SER A 141 5.65 5.84 1.90
C SER A 141 6.58 6.70 2.76
N PHE A 142 6.06 7.68 3.50
CA PHE A 142 6.87 8.49 4.40
C PHE A 142 7.31 7.72 5.66
N HIS A 143 6.60 6.65 6.02
CA HIS A 143 6.82 5.90 7.26
C HIS A 143 7.36 4.49 7.02
N CYS A 144 7.16 3.93 5.83
CA CYS A 144 7.52 2.55 5.48
C CYS A 144 7.85 2.42 3.99
N ILE A 145 8.41 1.28 3.58
CA ILE A 145 8.70 1.04 2.17
C ILE A 145 7.42 0.59 1.47
N VAL A 146 6.93 1.37 0.50
CA VAL A 146 5.79 1.01 -0.33
C VAL A 146 6.24 0.14 -1.50
N LEU A 147 5.60 -1.02 -1.70
CA LEU A 147 5.69 -1.81 -2.92
C LEU A 147 4.52 -1.49 -3.84
N THR A 148 4.81 -1.12 -5.08
CA THR A 148 3.80 -0.78 -6.08
C THR A 148 4.32 -0.99 -7.49
N CYS A 149 3.44 -1.27 -8.44
CA CYS A 149 3.74 -1.26 -9.87
C CYS A 149 3.38 0.06 -10.55
N ASP A 150 2.78 1.02 -9.83
CA ASP A 150 2.33 2.28 -10.43
C ASP A 150 3.48 3.29 -10.57
N LYS A 151 4.35 3.05 -11.55
CA LYS A 151 5.44 3.96 -11.91
C LYS A 151 4.96 5.19 -12.69
N LYS A 152 3.67 5.31 -12.99
CA LYS A 152 3.15 6.45 -13.75
C LYS A 152 3.19 7.70 -12.88
N ARG A 153 3.21 8.87 -13.55
CA ARG A 153 3.10 10.15 -12.85
C ARG A 153 1.77 10.21 -12.10
N GLY A 154 1.84 10.27 -10.78
CA GLY A 154 0.71 10.25 -9.88
C GLY A 154 1.09 10.66 -8.47
N LEU A 155 0.21 10.34 -7.52
CA LEU A 155 0.41 10.66 -6.10
C LEU A 155 1.59 9.88 -5.50
N ILE A 156 1.71 8.60 -5.84
CA ILE A 156 2.78 7.73 -5.34
C ILE A 156 4.16 8.21 -5.83
N SER A 157 4.30 8.53 -7.12
CA SER A 157 5.55 9.06 -7.67
C SER A 157 5.93 10.41 -7.05
N GLU A 158 4.94 11.29 -6.80
CA GLU A 158 5.17 12.56 -6.14
C GLU A 158 5.62 12.40 -4.69
N ALA A 159 5.02 11.48 -3.93
CA ALA A 159 5.48 11.18 -2.58
C ALA A 159 6.94 10.67 -2.59
N ALA A 160 7.30 9.83 -3.55
CA ALA A 160 8.68 9.39 -3.73
C ALA A 160 9.65 10.56 -4.01
N GLU A 161 9.27 11.50 -4.88
CA GLU A 161 10.04 12.73 -5.15
C GLU A 161 10.23 13.61 -3.89
N LEU A 162 9.29 13.53 -2.95
CA LEU A 162 9.32 14.24 -1.67
C LEU A 162 10.02 13.46 -0.54
N GLY A 163 10.73 12.38 -0.88
CA GLY A 163 11.48 11.58 0.08
C GLY A 163 10.71 10.39 0.67
N GLY A 164 9.53 10.08 0.14
CA GLY A 164 8.82 8.83 0.42
C GLY A 164 9.60 7.61 -0.09
N LYS A 165 9.53 6.51 0.65
CA LYS A 165 10.21 5.24 0.34
C LYS A 165 9.31 4.39 -0.54
N VAL A 166 9.59 4.35 -1.83
CA VAL A 166 8.80 3.59 -2.80
C VAL A 166 9.72 2.68 -3.61
N LEU A 167 9.40 1.39 -3.63
CA LEU A 167 9.97 0.41 -4.56
C LEU A 167 8.97 0.15 -5.68
N PHE A 168 9.28 0.67 -6.86
CA PHE A 168 8.49 0.40 -8.08
C PHE A 168 8.85 -1.00 -8.61
N LEU A 169 8.01 -1.99 -8.34
CA LEU A 169 8.23 -3.37 -8.74
C LEU A 169 8.31 -3.48 -10.28
N SER A 170 9.39 -4.12 -10.74
CA SER A 170 9.61 -4.46 -12.16
C SER A 170 10.55 -5.65 -12.25
N ASP A 171 10.51 -6.36 -13.38
CA ASP A 171 11.34 -7.55 -13.60
C ASP A 171 12.85 -7.22 -13.54
N ASP A 172 13.24 -6.03 -13.98
CA ASP A 172 14.63 -5.56 -13.94
C ASP A 172 15.22 -5.57 -12.53
N HIS A 173 14.42 -5.25 -11.50
CA HIS A 173 14.88 -5.29 -10.12
C HIS A 173 15.16 -6.72 -9.66
N LEU A 174 14.26 -7.64 -10.02
CA LEU A 174 14.34 -9.04 -9.60
C LEU A 174 15.32 -9.88 -10.41
N ALA A 175 15.78 -9.37 -11.56
CA ALA A 175 16.79 -10.05 -12.38
C ALA A 175 18.15 -10.20 -11.67
N SER A 176 18.45 -9.34 -10.69
CA SER A 176 19.76 -9.29 -10.04
C SER A 176 19.73 -9.59 -8.54
N GLN A 177 18.58 -9.43 -7.89
CA GLN A 177 18.43 -9.58 -6.43
C GLN A 177 17.04 -10.09 -6.09
N SER A 178 16.93 -10.84 -5.00
CA SER A 178 15.64 -11.19 -4.39
C SER A 178 14.93 -9.92 -3.86
N LEU A 179 13.60 -9.98 -3.74
CA LEU A 179 12.82 -8.87 -3.18
C LEU A 179 13.29 -8.55 -1.76
N LYS A 180 13.59 -9.59 -0.98
CA LYS A 180 14.20 -9.51 0.35
C LYS A 180 15.46 -8.64 0.37
N GLN A 181 16.42 -8.94 -0.51
CA GLN A 181 17.70 -8.23 -0.57
C GLN A 181 17.53 -6.75 -0.94
N ILE A 182 16.64 -6.46 -1.90
CA ILE A 182 16.34 -5.09 -2.31
C ILE A 182 15.81 -4.29 -1.11
N LEU A 183 14.85 -4.86 -0.37
CA LEU A 183 14.26 -4.19 0.78
C LEU A 183 15.24 -3.98 1.93
N PHE A 184 16.14 -4.93 2.18
CA PHE A 184 17.21 -4.73 3.15
C PHE A 184 18.14 -3.57 2.78
N SER A 185 18.49 -3.44 1.50
CA SER A 185 19.33 -2.33 1.04
C SER A 185 18.65 -0.97 1.25
N MET A 186 17.35 -0.89 1.00
CA MET A 186 16.53 0.30 1.21
C MET A 186 16.34 0.63 2.70
N GLY A 187 16.15 -0.40 3.54
CA GLY A 187 16.03 -0.24 4.99
C GLY A 187 17.33 0.21 5.66
N SER A 188 18.48 -0.28 5.18
CA SER A 188 19.80 -0.05 5.79
C SER A 188 20.42 1.30 5.44
N SER A 189 20.06 1.90 4.30
CA SER A 189 20.64 3.16 3.80
C SER A 189 20.36 4.38 4.70
N GLN A 190 19.59 4.23 5.78
CA GLN A 190 19.15 5.34 6.63
C GLN A 190 19.65 5.30 8.08
N GLU A 191 20.28 4.22 8.55
CA GLU A 191 20.96 4.25 9.87
C GLU A 191 22.19 5.17 9.86
N THR A 192 22.79 5.38 8.69
CA THR A 192 24.01 6.19 8.54
C THR A 192 23.72 7.70 8.59
N GLU A 193 22.53 8.15 8.18
CA GLU A 193 22.16 9.57 8.18
C GLU A 193 21.69 10.07 9.55
N PHE A 194 21.06 9.20 10.36
CA PHE A 194 20.58 9.60 11.69
C PHE A 194 21.69 9.69 12.74
N LYS A 195 22.86 9.08 12.50
CA LYS A 195 24.05 9.20 13.37
C LYS A 195 24.92 10.42 13.05
N ALA A 196 24.58 11.20 12.03
CA ALA A 196 25.37 12.35 11.57
C ALA A 196 24.75 13.72 11.92
N ARG A 197 23.73 13.76 12.78
CA ARG A 197 23.11 15.00 13.29
C ARG A 197 23.17 15.07 14.81
#